data_AF-A0A015M7T9-F1
#
_entry.id   AF-A0A015M7T9-F1
#
_cell.length_a   1.000
_cell.length_b   1.000
_cell.length_c   1.000
_cell.angle_alpha   90.00
_cell.angle_beta   90.00
_cell.angle_gamma   90.00
#
_symmetry.space_group_name_H-M   'P 1'
#
loop_
_entity.id
_entity.type
_entity.pdbx_description
1 polymer ?
#
loop_
_entity_poly.entity_id
_entity_poly.type
_entity_poly.pdbx_seq_one_letter_code
_entity_poly.pdbx_strand_id
1 'polypeptide(L)'
;MVKSLSKDLRWRIIYCQAEGFTQNEIAKRMYVSEATVNKVCRIFKKWGCVKDPFICRVGRRKIFTTQDMSALKSLVKDKIDWYLDELVHEMEQRTGKLDVNN
;
A
#
# COMPACT_ATOMS: atom_id res chain seq x y z
N MET A 1 11.02 -14.00 2.22
CA MET A 1 9.55 -13.85 2.33
C MET A 1 9.23 -13.39 3.75
N VAL A 2 8.85 -12.12 3.96
CA VAL A 2 8.53 -11.61 5.31
C VAL A 2 7.22 -12.26 5.76
N LYS A 3 7.29 -13.22 6.69
CA LYS A 3 6.11 -13.89 7.23
C LYS A 3 5.34 -12.90 8.09
N SER A 4 4.18 -12.45 7.60
CA SER A 4 3.29 -11.59 8.37
C SER A 4 2.61 -12.40 9.48
N LEU A 5 2.51 -11.82 10.68
CA LEU A 5 1.75 -12.42 11.78
C LEU A 5 0.30 -12.69 11.34
N SER A 6 -0.19 -13.91 11.61
CA SER A 6 -1.56 -14.33 11.27
C SER A 6 -2.62 -13.39 11.86
N LYS A 7 -3.75 -13.25 11.16
CA LYS A 7 -4.86 -12.39 11.58
C LYS A 7 -5.45 -12.86 12.92
N ASP A 8 -5.54 -14.17 13.14
CA ASP A 8 -6.08 -14.75 14.38
C ASP A 8 -5.21 -14.35 15.58
N LEU A 9 -3.88 -14.46 15.44
CA LEU A 9 -2.94 -14.19 16.52
C LEU A 9 -2.95 -12.72 16.92
N ARG A 10 -3.11 -11.81 15.95
CA ARG A 10 -3.27 -10.38 16.25
C ARG A 10 -4.57 -10.08 16.97
N TRP A 11 -5.67 -10.75 16.64
CA TRP A 11 -6.93 -10.60 17.37
C TRP A 11 -6.81 -11.13 18.80
N ARG A 12 -6.16 -12.28 18.99
CA ARG A 12 -5.88 -12.84 20.34
C ARG A 12 -5.10 -11.86 21.21
N ILE A 13 -4.09 -11.19 20.64
CA ILE A 13 -3.33 -10.13 21.33
C ILE A 13 -4.26 -8.99 21.77
N ILE A 14 -5.18 -8.55 20.92
CA ILE A 14 -6.11 -7.45 21.22
C ILE A 14 -7.13 -7.85 22.29
N TYR A 15 -7.65 -9.08 22.25
CA TYR A 15 -8.54 -9.59 23.28
C TYR A 15 -7.85 -9.62 24.65
N CYS A 16 -6.63 -10.16 24.75
CA CYS A 16 -5.88 -10.15 26.00
C CYS A 16 -5.56 -8.71 26.46
N GLN A 17 -5.32 -7.79 25.54
CA GLN A 17 -5.13 -6.37 25.89
C GLN A 17 -6.41 -5.74 26.46
N ALA A 18 -7.59 -6.12 25.95
CA ALA A 18 -8.89 -5.65 26.44
C ALA A 18 -9.25 -6.23 27.82
N GLU A 19 -8.78 -7.44 28.12
CA GLU A 19 -8.89 -8.08 29.43
C GLU A 19 -7.97 -7.45 30.50
N GLY A 20 -7.06 -6.55 30.11
CA GLY A 20 -6.19 -5.81 31.03
C GLY A 20 -4.81 -6.42 31.24
N PHE A 21 -4.42 -7.44 30.48
CA PHE A 21 -3.08 -8.02 30.57
C PHE A 21 -1.99 -7.03 30.13
N THR A 22 -0.82 -7.12 30.76
CA THR A 22 0.35 -6.34 30.34
C THR A 22 0.95 -6.90 29.05
N GLN A 23 1.61 -6.04 28.28
CA GLN A 23 2.23 -6.42 27.00
C GLN A 23 3.25 -7.56 27.16
N ASN A 24 3.96 -7.60 28.30
CA ASN A 24 4.91 -8.66 28.64
C ASN A 24 4.24 -10.00 28.91
N GLU A 25 3.11 -10.03 29.60
CA GLU A 25 2.35 -11.25 29.84
C GLU A 25 1.76 -11.80 28.55
N ILE A 26 1.24 -10.92 27.69
CA ILE A 26 0.72 -11.29 26.37
C ILE A 26 1.84 -11.87 25.49
N ALA A 27 3.01 -11.25 25.48
CA ALA A 27 4.18 -11.72 24.75
C ALA A 27 4.59 -13.14 25.18
N LYS A 28 4.69 -13.38 26.49
CA LYS A 28 5.00 -14.70 27.06
C LYS A 28 3.92 -15.73 26.74
N ARG A 29 2.63 -15.38 26.90
CA ARG A 29 1.49 -16.29 26.69
C ARG A 29 1.30 -16.68 25.22
N MET A 30 1.57 -15.75 24.31
CA MET A 30 1.39 -15.96 22.86
C MET A 30 2.68 -16.41 22.16
N TYR A 31 3.80 -16.51 22.87
CA TYR A 31 5.14 -16.83 22.33
C TYR A 31 5.57 -15.87 21.20
N VAL A 32 5.36 -14.57 21.42
CA VAL A 32 5.64 -13.51 20.46
C VAL A 32 6.52 -12.46 21.13
N SER A 33 7.36 -11.77 20.35
CA SER A 33 8.17 -10.67 20.90
C SER A 33 7.29 -9.51 21.39
N GLU A 34 7.69 -8.89 22.50
CA GLU A 34 7.00 -7.72 23.07
C GLU A 34 6.85 -6.59 22.03
N ALA A 35 7.89 -6.35 21.22
CA ALA A 35 7.84 -5.39 20.13
C ALA A 35 6.70 -5.63 19.14
N THR A 36 6.35 -6.91 18.88
CA THR A 36 5.25 -7.26 17.98
C THR A 36 3.89 -7.00 18.65
N VAL A 37 3.75 -7.33 19.94
CA VAL A 37 2.56 -6.99 20.73
C VAL A 37 2.34 -5.47 20.73
N ASN A 38 3.39 -4.70 21.00
CA ASN A 38 3.36 -3.23 21.03
C ASN A 38 2.98 -2.65 19.67
N LYS A 39 3.51 -3.22 18.59
CA LYS A 39 3.16 -2.83 17.22
C LYS A 39 1.69 -3.10 16.91
N VAL A 40 1.15 -4.28 17.28
CA VAL A 40 -0.26 -4.62 17.06
C VAL A 40 -1.18 -3.68 17.85
N CYS A 41 -0.88 -3.47 19.14
CA CYS A 41 -1.66 -2.55 19.98
C CYS A 41 -1.60 -1.11 19.46
N ARG A 42 -0.44 -0.65 18.97
CA ARG A 42 -0.31 0.69 18.38
C ARG A 42 -1.14 0.86 17.11
N ILE A 43 -1.13 -0.13 16.22
CA ILE A 43 -1.94 -0.11 14.99
C ILE A 43 -3.43 -0.10 15.35
N PHE A 44 -3.85 -0.94 16.30
CA PHE A 44 -5.24 -1.00 16.75
C PHE A 44 -5.70 0.32 17.38
N LYS A 45 -4.90 0.94 18.25
CA LYS A 45 -5.21 2.27 18.83
C LYS A 45 -5.31 3.38 17.78
N LYS A 46 -4.48 3.33 16.74
CA LYS A 46 -4.44 4.37 15.70
C LYS A 46 -5.56 4.25 14.66
N TRP A 47 -5.93 3.02 14.29
CA TRP A 47 -6.80 2.76 13.14
C TRP A 47 -8.06 1.95 13.47
N GLY A 48 -8.20 1.43 14.69
CA GLY A 48 -9.28 0.49 15.05
C GLY A 48 -9.21 -0.86 14.35
N CYS A 49 -8.13 -1.12 13.60
CA CYS A 49 -8.02 -2.26 12.71
C CYS A 49 -6.78 -3.11 13.04
N VAL A 50 -6.90 -4.41 12.83
CA VAL A 50 -5.85 -5.40 13.10
C VAL A 50 -4.93 -5.62 11.91
N LYS A 51 -5.47 -5.41 10.71
CA LYS A 51 -4.70 -5.27 9.48
C LYS A 51 -4.42 -3.79 9.29
N ASP A 52 -3.16 -3.46 9.03
CA ASP A 52 -2.82 -2.11 8.61
C ASP A 52 -3.42 -1.88 7.21
N PRO A 53 -4.24 -0.82 7.03
CA PRO A 53 -4.97 -0.59 5.79
C PRO A 53 -4.06 -0.23 4.60
N PHE A 54 -2.78 0.08 4.85
CA PHE A 54 -1.82 0.51 3.84
C PHE A 54 -0.83 -0.60 3.42
N ILE A 55 -0.90 -1.79 4.03
CA ILE A 55 -0.05 -2.94 3.63
C ILE A 55 -0.19 -3.26 2.13
N CYS A 56 -1.37 -3.03 1.56
CA CYS A 56 -1.66 -3.51 0.20
C CYS A 56 -1.18 -2.59 -0.94
N ARG A 57 -0.84 -1.32 -0.71
CA ARG A 57 -0.35 -0.43 -1.80
C ARG A 57 0.54 0.68 -1.25
N VAL A 58 1.82 0.37 -1.07
CA VAL A 58 2.83 1.41 -0.83
C VAL A 58 3.29 1.92 -2.19
N GLY A 59 2.76 3.07 -2.63
CA GLY A 59 3.15 3.75 -3.88
C GLY A 59 2.06 4.66 -4.47
N ARG A 60 2.46 5.71 -5.18
CA ARG A 60 1.55 6.56 -5.97
C ARG A 60 0.86 5.67 -7.02
N ARG A 61 -0.48 5.75 -7.12
CA ARG A 61 -1.21 5.04 -8.17
C ARG A 61 -0.71 5.52 -9.53
N LYS A 62 -0.53 4.61 -10.48
CA LYS A 62 -0.20 4.98 -11.87
C LYS A 62 -1.31 5.88 -12.41
N ILE A 63 -0.92 7.01 -12.99
CA ILE A 63 -1.83 7.94 -13.68
C ILE A 63 -2.32 7.27 -14.98
N PHE A 64 -1.42 6.57 -15.66
CA PHE A 64 -1.71 5.80 -16.86
C PHE A 64 -2.34 4.44 -16.56
N THR A 65 -3.45 4.18 -17.23
CA THR A 65 -4.11 2.88 -17.31
C THR A 65 -3.33 1.95 -18.26
N THR A 66 -3.61 0.65 -18.23
CA THR A 66 -3.04 -0.33 -19.18
C THR A 66 -3.31 0.02 -20.63
N GLN A 67 -4.48 0.60 -20.94
CA GLN A 67 -4.84 1.05 -22.29
C GLN A 67 -3.94 2.22 -22.74
N ASP A 68 -3.78 3.24 -21.90
CA ASP A 68 -2.90 4.40 -22.16
C ASP A 68 -1.45 3.95 -22.42
N MET A 69 -0.97 2.98 -21.65
CA MET A 69 0.37 2.39 -21.83
C MET A 69 0.51 1.65 -23.16
N SER A 70 -0.56 1.01 -23.64
CA SER A 70 -0.57 0.37 -24.96
C SER A 70 -0.56 1.42 -26.07
N ALA A 71 -1.35 2.49 -25.92
CA ALA A 71 -1.41 3.59 -26.87
C ALA A 71 -0.06 4.29 -27.01
N LEU A 72 0.61 4.58 -25.88
CA LEU A 72 1.95 5.18 -25.86
C LEU A 72 2.97 4.27 -26.57
N LYS A 73 2.93 2.96 -26.33
CA LYS A 73 3.83 2.01 -26.99
C LYS A 73 3.63 1.95 -28.51
N SER A 74 2.39 2.03 -28.99
CA SER A 74 2.12 2.12 -30.42
C SER A 74 2.61 3.45 -30.99
N LEU A 75 2.39 4.56 -30.27
CA LEU A 75 2.81 5.91 -30.70
C LEU A 75 4.34 6.00 -30.89
N VAL A 76 5.11 5.49 -29.92
CA VAL A 76 6.58 5.47 -29.97
C VAL A 76 7.11 4.59 -31.12
N LYS A 77 6.36 3.55 -31.50
CA LYS A 77 6.73 2.70 -32.64
C LYS A 77 6.44 3.37 -33.98
N ASP A 78 5.30 4.05 -34.09
CA ASP A 78 4.90 4.72 -35.33
C ASP A 78 5.69 6.00 -35.58
N LYS A 79 6.11 6.69 -34.50
CA LYS A 79 6.78 8.00 -34.57
C LYS A 79 8.02 8.02 -33.68
N ILE A 80 9.08 7.42 -34.19
CA ILE A 80 10.39 7.30 -33.51
C ILE A 80 11.10 8.66 -33.41
N ASP A 81 10.86 9.55 -34.37
CA ASP A 81 11.55 10.85 -34.48
C ASP A 81 10.94 11.96 -33.61
N TRP A 82 9.89 11.65 -32.85
CA TRP A 82 9.16 12.64 -32.07
C TRP A 82 9.82 12.91 -30.73
N TYR A 83 9.82 14.18 -30.34
CA TYR A 83 10.32 14.60 -29.04
C TYR A 83 9.31 14.26 -27.94
N LEU A 84 9.81 14.21 -26.70
CA LEU A 84 9.01 13.80 -25.56
C LEU A 84 7.81 14.74 -25.32
N ASP A 85 7.98 16.04 -25.56
CA ASP A 85 6.90 17.03 -25.43
C ASP A 85 5.78 16.82 -26.46
N GLU A 86 6.12 16.43 -27.70
CA GLU A 86 5.14 16.11 -28.74
C GLU A 86 4.34 14.84 -28.38
N LEU A 87 5.02 13.83 -27.84
CA LEU A 87 4.38 12.61 -27.34
C LEU A 87 3.46 12.90 -26.16
N VAL A 88 3.86 13.80 -25.24
CA VAL A 88 3.02 14.24 -24.12
C VAL A 88 1.77 14.94 -24.63
N HIS A 89 1.91 15.87 -25.59
CA HIS A 89 0.78 16.59 -26.17
C HIS A 89 -0.25 15.66 -26.83
N GLU A 90 0.20 14.68 -27.62
CA GLU A 90 -0.71 13.68 -28.21
C GLU A 90 -1.38 12.79 -27.15
N MET A 91 -0.63 12.40 -26.12
CA MET A 91 -1.18 11.60 -25.03
C MET A 91 -2.21 12.38 -24.20
N GLU A 92 -2.05 13.69 -24.04
CA GLU A 92 -3.03 14.57 -23.41
C GLU A 92 -4.32 14.65 -24.23
N GLN A 93 -4.22 14.83 -25.56
CA GLN A 93 -5.38 14.84 -26.45
C GLN A 93 -6.17 13.52 -26.41
N ARG A 94 -5.46 12.38 -26.36
CA ARG A 94 -6.10 11.04 -26.36
C ARG A 94 -6.67 10.61 -25.01
N THR A 95 -6.01 10.98 -23.92
CA THR A 95 -6.33 10.45 -22.59
C THR A 95 -7.11 11.46 -21.75
N GLY A 96 -7.07 12.75 -22.07
CA GLY A 96 -7.67 13.83 -21.28
C GLY A 96 -7.10 13.96 -19.86
N LYS A 97 -6.00 13.26 -19.56
CA LYS A 97 -5.32 13.27 -18.27
C LYS A 97 -4.22 14.31 -18.33
N LEU A 98 -4.58 15.53 -17.95
CA LEU A 98 -3.64 16.65 -17.79
C LEU A 98 -2.49 16.27 -16.86
N ASP A 99 -1.31 16.77 -17.16
CA ASP A 99 -0.24 16.90 -16.17
C ASP A 99 -0.78 17.74 -15.00
N VAL A 100 -0.97 17.12 -13.83
CA VAL A 100 -1.34 17.81 -12.60
C VAL A 100 -0.08 18.48 -12.07
N ASN A 101 0.31 19.58 -12.71
CA ASN A 101 1.32 20.52 -12.23
C ASN A 101 0.91 21.94 -12.65
N ASN A 102 0.10 22.57 -11.80
CA ASN A 102 0.16 24.01 -11.55
C ASN A 102 0.17 24.23 -10.04
#